data_AF-A0A2E0UTD9-F1
#
_entry.id   AF-A0A2E0UTD9-F1
#
_cell.length_a   1.000
_cell.length_b   1.000
_cell.length_c   1.000
_cell.angle_alpha   90.00
_cell.angle_beta   90.00
_cell.angle_gamma   90.00
#
_symmetry.space_group_name_H-M   'P 1'
#
loop_
_entity.id
_entity.type
_entity.pdbx_description
1 polymer ?
#
loop_
_entity_poly.entity_id
_entity_poly.type
_entity_poly.pdbx_seq_one_letter_code
_entity_poly.pdbx_strand_id
1 'polypeptide(L)'
;MSQNEEKIFQEALIAVQNGENKRAKDLLTRLLRLNQKNADYWLWMSAVVDNLKEQRYCLNQVLQLDPQNKMARQGLAILGDLPPDENGIIPFDSQKRNWKMPDLPGLEENKVRLPVAKMVAALVAFIVVVALIITALNSTRLWLFRNRNVAQLGTAQPTPTFPLVNTATQTPTPDYEGPPPPWAAINATYTPTPVYVYTPHPIIEAYSIALRAYQNGEWEKAIDYFEQSIESEPTFPDLPYYLGETYRSMGSIPEAESAYRQALLVDPDFAPAYVSQAILDAAQGELASAAERLNQAIKLDKNYGQAYLELAKIQIQQDQIENAEENLVLAEKYLPNSPEISIVLGQAALAQDDFRSAIRYAEQAAERDLTNLMAYRLLGEAMQANGQVKESLDPLYIYVTYNEEEDPQALAWLASAYAANNMTKQALEIFDEVIAQDKWQVEVYLQRGQIYLNQNKLDAAVDDFDMAFTIQPDSFETCMLYGMALLTAEFPGDAYEQISKCQKNADDDRQLAQMYFYRALALEALQNKVAVRDWERMLSLDETMIKPEWQATAQFYLNQHYTPTPTLTKTPRPTRTPNE
;
A
#
# COMPACT_ATOMS: atom_id res chain seq x y z
N MET A 1 -8.08 -33.58 -56.65
CA MET A 1 -7.03 -34.21 -55.83
C MET A 1 -6.93 -35.67 -56.27
N SER A 2 -5.75 -36.14 -56.64
CA SER A 2 -5.55 -37.57 -56.93
C SER A 2 -5.51 -38.37 -55.62
N GLN A 3 -5.91 -39.65 -55.62
CA GLN A 3 -5.86 -40.50 -54.40
C GLN A 3 -4.47 -40.53 -53.76
N ASN A 4 -3.41 -40.32 -54.55
CA ASN A 4 -2.04 -40.27 -54.08
C ASN A 4 -1.70 -38.94 -53.38
N GLU A 5 -2.20 -37.80 -53.89
CA GLU A 5 -2.07 -36.48 -53.23
C GLU A 5 -2.78 -36.47 -51.88
N GLU A 6 -3.95 -37.09 -51.79
CA GLU A 6 -4.72 -37.16 -50.55
C GLU A 6 -4.02 -37.96 -49.47
N LYS A 7 -3.41 -39.08 -49.82
CA LYS A 7 -2.58 -39.86 -48.89
C LYS A 7 -1.37 -39.06 -48.39
N ILE A 8 -0.64 -38.39 -49.28
CA ILE A 8 0.53 -37.57 -48.90
C ILE A 8 0.11 -36.38 -48.03
N PHE A 9 -1.05 -35.78 -48.30
CA PHE A 9 -1.57 -34.68 -47.50
C PHE A 9 -1.97 -35.14 -46.09
N GLN A 10 -2.65 -36.29 -45.96
CA GLN A 10 -2.95 -36.86 -44.65
C GLN A 10 -1.67 -37.20 -43.86
N GLU A 11 -0.66 -37.76 -44.52
CA GLU A 11 0.66 -37.98 -43.89
C GLU A 11 1.33 -36.67 -43.44
N ALA A 12 1.18 -35.59 -44.21
CA ALA A 12 1.69 -34.28 -43.81
C ALA A 12 0.96 -33.73 -42.58
N LEU A 13 -0.38 -33.87 -42.50
CA LEU A 13 -1.16 -33.44 -41.34
C LEU A 13 -0.79 -34.21 -40.06
N ILE A 14 -0.59 -35.52 -40.17
CA ILE A 14 -0.13 -36.35 -39.04
C ILE A 14 1.26 -35.88 -38.58
N ALA A 15 2.16 -35.56 -39.51
CA ALA A 15 3.47 -35.02 -39.15
C ALA A 15 3.38 -33.67 -38.43
N VAL A 16 2.45 -32.78 -38.82
CA VAL A 16 2.20 -31.52 -38.10
C VAL A 16 1.66 -31.78 -36.69
N GLN A 17 0.70 -32.70 -36.54
CA GLN A 17 0.12 -33.05 -35.24
C GLN A 17 1.16 -33.64 -34.26
N ASN A 18 2.14 -34.37 -34.79
CA ASN A 18 3.24 -34.94 -34.00
C ASN A 18 4.41 -33.96 -33.76
N GLY A 19 4.31 -32.70 -34.23
CA GLY A 19 5.38 -31.70 -34.10
C GLY A 19 6.59 -31.92 -35.02
N GLU A 20 6.49 -32.80 -36.02
CA GLU A 20 7.56 -33.12 -36.98
C GLU A 20 7.62 -32.08 -38.13
N ASN A 21 7.84 -30.80 -37.80
CA ASN A 21 7.72 -29.68 -38.75
C ASN A 21 8.60 -29.81 -40.00
N LYS A 22 9.83 -30.33 -39.87
CA LYS A 22 10.73 -30.56 -41.02
C LYS A 22 10.15 -31.56 -42.02
N ARG A 23 9.58 -32.65 -41.52
CA ARG A 23 8.97 -33.70 -42.35
C ARG A 23 7.68 -33.21 -42.99
N ALA A 24 6.85 -32.48 -42.23
CA ALA A 24 5.64 -31.87 -42.74
C ALA A 24 5.94 -30.87 -43.86
N LYS A 25 6.95 -30.01 -43.69
CA LYS A 25 7.43 -29.07 -44.71
C LYS A 25 7.86 -29.77 -45.98
N ASP A 26 8.60 -30.88 -45.90
CA ASP A 26 9.03 -31.65 -47.07
C ASP A 26 7.84 -32.26 -47.83
N LEU A 27 6.86 -32.82 -47.12
CA LEU A 27 5.66 -33.40 -47.72
C LEU A 27 4.78 -32.34 -48.38
N LEU A 28 4.55 -31.22 -47.70
CA LEU A 28 3.80 -30.07 -48.23
C LEU A 28 4.51 -29.43 -49.43
N THR A 29 5.84 -29.41 -49.44
CA THR A 29 6.61 -28.91 -50.59
C THR A 29 6.42 -29.80 -51.82
N ARG A 30 6.39 -31.14 -51.64
CA ARG A 30 6.08 -32.08 -52.74
C ARG A 30 4.66 -31.88 -53.26
N LEU A 31 3.69 -31.69 -52.37
CA LEU A 31 2.30 -31.41 -52.74
C LEU A 31 2.15 -30.09 -53.49
N LEU A 32 2.83 -29.02 -53.07
CA LEU A 32 2.85 -27.74 -53.76
C LEU A 32 3.52 -27.84 -55.14
N ARG A 33 4.54 -28.68 -55.31
CA ARG A 33 5.13 -28.94 -56.64
C ARG A 33 4.16 -29.65 -57.59
N LEU A 34 3.26 -30.48 -57.06
CA LEU A 34 2.24 -31.18 -57.84
C LEU A 34 1.04 -30.28 -58.15
N ASN A 35 0.59 -29.48 -57.18
CA ASN A 35 -0.56 -28.60 -57.33
C ASN A 35 -0.40 -27.31 -56.51
N GLN A 36 0.11 -26.27 -57.15
CA GLN A 36 0.29 -24.94 -56.55
C GLN A 36 -1.02 -24.18 -56.31
N LYS A 37 -2.13 -24.62 -56.92
CA LYS A 37 -3.43 -23.94 -56.83
C LYS A 37 -4.28 -24.39 -55.63
N ASN A 38 -3.77 -25.31 -54.81
CA ASN A 38 -4.49 -25.77 -53.63
C ASN A 38 -4.18 -24.86 -52.43
N ALA A 39 -5.19 -24.13 -51.96
CA ALA A 39 -5.09 -23.21 -50.84
C ALA A 39 -4.71 -23.93 -49.53
N ASP A 40 -5.17 -25.16 -49.31
CA ASP A 40 -4.90 -25.90 -48.07
C ASP A 40 -3.42 -26.24 -47.91
N TYR A 41 -2.71 -26.50 -49.01
CA TYR A 41 -1.28 -26.81 -48.96
C TYR A 41 -0.47 -25.58 -48.55
N TRP A 42 -0.83 -24.41 -49.07
CA TRP A 42 -0.22 -23.14 -48.66
C TRP A 42 -0.57 -22.77 -47.23
N LEU A 43 -1.80 -23.05 -46.79
CA LEU A 43 -2.25 -22.79 -45.42
C LEU A 43 -1.46 -23.63 -44.43
N TRP A 44 -1.36 -24.95 -44.64
CA TRP A 44 -0.57 -25.81 -43.76
C TRP A 44 0.93 -25.56 -43.88
N MET A 45 1.42 -25.14 -45.06
CA MET A 45 2.82 -24.69 -45.21
C MET A 45 3.11 -23.48 -44.31
N SER A 46 2.16 -22.55 -44.16
CA SER A 46 2.34 -21.38 -43.28
C SER A 46 2.50 -21.74 -41.80
N ALA A 47 2.05 -22.93 -41.37
CA ALA A 47 2.15 -23.40 -39.99
C ALA A 47 3.48 -24.07 -39.65
N VAL A 48 4.22 -24.57 -40.66
CA VAL A 48 5.43 -25.39 -40.46
C VAL A 48 6.73 -24.69 -40.85
N VAL A 49 6.64 -23.44 -41.28
CA VAL A 49 7.77 -22.66 -41.77
C VAL A 49 8.36 -21.79 -40.66
N ASP A 50 9.68 -21.84 -40.51
CA ASP A 50 10.40 -21.21 -39.39
C ASP A 50 10.56 -19.67 -39.52
N ASN A 51 10.31 -19.11 -40.70
CA ASN A 51 10.55 -17.69 -40.98
C ASN A 51 9.25 -16.91 -41.21
N LEU A 52 9.06 -15.81 -40.48
CA LEU A 52 7.90 -14.91 -40.59
C LEU A 52 7.69 -14.38 -42.02
N LYS A 53 8.76 -14.12 -42.78
CA LYS A 53 8.64 -13.66 -44.19
C LYS A 53 8.04 -14.74 -45.09
N GLU A 54 8.45 -16.00 -44.91
CA GLU A 54 7.93 -17.13 -45.67
C GLU A 54 6.51 -17.49 -45.22
N GLN A 55 6.21 -17.36 -43.93
CA GLN A 55 4.87 -17.53 -43.38
C GLN A 55 3.88 -16.51 -43.98
N ARG A 56 4.25 -15.22 -44.00
CA ARG A 56 3.47 -14.15 -44.67
C ARG A 56 3.26 -14.46 -46.14
N TYR A 57 4.30 -14.92 -46.84
CA TYR A 57 4.19 -15.30 -48.25
C TYR A 57 3.15 -16.41 -48.44
N CYS A 58 3.21 -17.47 -47.63
CA CYS A 58 2.27 -18.58 -47.72
C CYS A 58 0.82 -18.13 -47.45
N LEU A 59 0.58 -17.33 -46.40
CA LEU A 59 -0.75 -16.82 -46.07
C LEU A 59 -1.32 -15.89 -47.18
N ASN A 60 -0.47 -15.05 -47.78
CA ASN A 60 -0.86 -14.23 -48.93
C ASN A 60 -1.19 -15.08 -50.16
N GLN A 61 -0.47 -16.18 -50.40
CA GLN A 61 -0.82 -17.14 -51.45
C GLN A 61 -2.18 -17.81 -51.19
N VAL A 62 -2.51 -18.12 -49.93
CA VAL A 62 -3.85 -18.63 -49.57
C VAL A 62 -4.93 -17.61 -49.93
N LEU A 63 -4.77 -16.34 -49.56
CA LEU A 63 -5.77 -15.31 -49.87
C LEU A 63 -5.88 -14.96 -51.37
N GLN A 64 -4.82 -15.18 -52.15
CA GLN A 64 -4.90 -15.06 -53.61
C GLN A 64 -5.74 -16.18 -54.23
N LEU A 65 -5.74 -17.37 -53.64
CA LEU A 65 -6.48 -18.54 -54.12
C LEU A 65 -7.90 -18.63 -53.54
N ASP A 66 -8.05 -18.26 -52.28
CA ASP A 66 -9.31 -18.21 -51.54
C ASP A 66 -9.37 -16.91 -50.70
N PRO A 67 -9.90 -15.82 -51.29
CA PRO A 67 -9.96 -14.53 -50.61
C PRO A 67 -10.79 -14.53 -49.32
N GLN A 68 -11.71 -15.50 -49.15
CA GLN A 68 -12.60 -15.59 -47.98
C GLN A 68 -12.06 -16.56 -46.91
N ASN A 69 -10.82 -17.04 -47.05
CA ASN A 69 -10.23 -17.97 -46.10
C ASN A 69 -10.01 -17.32 -44.73
N LYS A 70 -10.84 -17.70 -43.76
CA LYS A 70 -10.82 -17.13 -42.39
C LYS A 70 -9.48 -17.35 -41.69
N MET A 71 -8.88 -18.54 -41.84
CA MET A 71 -7.64 -18.92 -41.16
C MET A 71 -6.46 -18.10 -41.67
N ALA A 72 -6.38 -17.86 -42.98
CA ALA A 72 -5.30 -17.05 -43.56
C ALA A 72 -5.41 -15.56 -43.18
N ARG A 73 -6.63 -15.00 -43.14
CA ARG A 73 -6.87 -13.63 -42.64
C ARG A 73 -6.50 -13.49 -41.16
N GLN A 74 -6.89 -14.46 -40.33
CA GLN A 74 -6.51 -14.50 -38.92
C GLN A 74 -4.99 -14.59 -38.74
N GLY A 75 -4.31 -15.45 -39.52
CA GLY A 75 -2.86 -15.55 -39.50
C GLY A 75 -2.16 -14.23 -39.84
N LEU A 76 -2.63 -13.51 -40.87
CA LEU A 76 -2.10 -12.19 -41.22
C LEU A 76 -2.46 -11.10 -40.22
N ALA A 77 -3.63 -11.17 -39.57
CA ALA A 77 -4.00 -10.26 -38.50
C ALA A 77 -3.10 -10.44 -37.26
N ILE A 78 -2.77 -11.68 -36.89
CA ILE A 78 -1.79 -11.97 -35.83
C ILE A 78 -0.40 -11.43 -36.19
N LEU A 79 -0.03 -11.46 -37.47
CA LEU A 79 1.24 -10.92 -37.97
C LEU A 79 1.25 -9.39 -38.15
N GLY A 80 0.13 -8.72 -37.87
CA GLY A 80 -0.03 -7.27 -37.96
C GLY A 80 -0.29 -6.72 -39.37
N ASP A 81 -0.54 -7.58 -40.36
CA ASP A 81 -0.68 -7.20 -41.77
C ASP A 81 -2.14 -6.92 -42.20
N LEU A 82 -3.13 -7.33 -41.40
CA LEU A 82 -4.56 -7.07 -41.62
C LEU A 82 -5.28 -6.68 -40.31
N PRO A 83 -6.32 -5.82 -40.36
CA PRO A 83 -7.15 -5.57 -39.20
C PRO A 83 -7.93 -6.83 -38.79
N PRO A 84 -8.17 -7.06 -37.49
CA PRO A 84 -8.95 -8.20 -37.02
C PRO A 84 -10.40 -8.13 -37.54
N ASP A 85 -10.88 -9.24 -38.11
CA ASP A 85 -12.25 -9.34 -38.63
C ASP A 85 -13.25 -9.39 -37.46
N GLU A 86 -14.08 -8.35 -37.31
CA GLU A 86 -15.09 -8.22 -36.25
C GLU A 86 -16.09 -9.39 -36.25
N ASN A 87 -16.33 -10.03 -37.41
CA ASN A 87 -17.22 -11.19 -37.54
C ASN A 87 -16.52 -12.54 -37.20
N GLY A 88 -15.23 -12.51 -36.92
CA GLY A 88 -14.39 -13.68 -36.59
C GLY A 88 -14.04 -13.81 -35.11
N ILE A 89 -14.49 -12.88 -34.26
CA ILE A 89 -14.33 -12.94 -32.81
C ILE A 89 -15.23 -14.07 -32.29
N ILE A 90 -14.62 -15.18 -31.87
CA ILE A 90 -15.34 -16.28 -31.23
C ILE A 90 -15.83 -15.74 -29.87
N PRO A 91 -17.15 -15.64 -29.61
CA PRO A 91 -17.67 -15.16 -28.32
C PRO A 91 -17.06 -15.97 -27.19
N PHE A 92 -16.67 -15.32 -26.08
CA PHE A 92 -16.01 -15.96 -24.94
C PHE A 92 -16.75 -17.22 -24.46
N ASP A 93 -18.08 -17.19 -24.48
CA ASP A 93 -18.94 -18.34 -24.12
C ASP A 93 -18.73 -19.59 -24.97
N SER A 94 -18.30 -19.41 -26.23
CA SER A 94 -17.99 -20.51 -27.17
C SER A 94 -16.52 -20.95 -27.15
N GLN A 95 -15.65 -20.24 -26.41
CA GLN A 95 -14.26 -20.62 -26.16
C GLN A 95 -14.08 -21.50 -24.92
N LYS A 96 -15.17 -22.05 -24.36
CA LYS A 96 -15.08 -23.08 -23.32
C LYS A 96 -14.43 -24.32 -23.92
N ARG A 97 -13.13 -24.52 -23.65
CA ARG A 97 -12.45 -25.78 -23.94
C ARG A 97 -13.18 -26.89 -23.21
N ASN A 98 -13.86 -27.77 -23.94
CA ASN A 98 -14.28 -29.06 -23.42
C ASN A 98 -13.02 -29.89 -23.21
N TRP A 99 -12.39 -29.73 -22.05
CA TRP A 99 -11.36 -30.62 -21.57
C TRP A 99 -11.97 -32.02 -21.45
N LYS A 100 -11.79 -32.86 -22.47
CA LYS A 100 -11.84 -34.30 -22.29
C LYS A 100 -10.44 -34.71 -21.86
N MET A 101 -10.32 -35.05 -20.59
CA MET A 101 -9.12 -35.70 -20.06
C MET A 101 -8.84 -36.92 -20.96
N PRO A 102 -7.61 -37.08 -21.50
CA PRO A 102 -7.24 -38.34 -22.15
C PRO A 102 -7.46 -39.47 -21.15
N ASP A 103 -7.91 -40.64 -21.61
CA ASP A 103 -7.94 -41.83 -20.76
C ASP A 103 -6.51 -42.10 -20.30
N LEU A 104 -6.23 -41.76 -19.04
CA LEU A 104 -4.96 -42.03 -18.40
C LEU A 104 -4.74 -43.55 -18.49
N PRO A 105 -3.57 -44.03 -18.95
CA PRO A 105 -3.26 -45.45 -18.81
C PRO A 105 -3.42 -45.76 -17.32
N GLY A 106 -4.32 -46.70 -17.03
CA GLY A 106 -4.79 -46.98 -15.68
C GLY A 106 -3.60 -47.06 -14.74
N LEU A 107 -3.61 -46.20 -13.70
CA LEU A 107 -2.69 -46.33 -12.59
C LEU A 107 -2.76 -47.79 -12.15
N GLU A 108 -1.66 -48.53 -12.27
CA GLU A 108 -1.57 -49.85 -11.65
C GLU A 108 -1.79 -49.63 -10.16
N GLU A 109 -3.00 -49.95 -9.70
CA GLU A 109 -3.32 -50.00 -8.28
C GLU A 109 -2.35 -50.99 -7.66
N ASN A 110 -1.32 -50.45 -7.00
CA ASN A 110 -0.39 -51.23 -6.22
C ASN A 110 -1.19 -51.78 -5.03
N LYS A 111 -1.77 -52.98 -5.20
CA LYS A 111 -2.54 -53.66 -4.16
C LYS A 111 -1.63 -53.93 -2.97
N VAL A 112 -1.62 -53.02 -2.01
CA VAL A 112 -0.96 -53.20 -0.72
C VAL A 112 -1.56 -54.44 -0.06
N ARG A 113 -0.79 -55.52 0.02
CA ARG A 113 -1.21 -56.76 0.70
C ARG A 113 -1.27 -56.49 2.20
N LEU A 114 -2.46 -56.23 2.72
CA LEU A 114 -2.69 -56.10 4.15
C LEU A 114 -2.31 -57.41 4.86
N PRO A 115 -1.49 -57.38 5.94
CA PRO A 115 -1.07 -58.58 6.66
C PRO A 115 -2.20 -59.05 7.58
N VAL A 116 -3.23 -59.68 7.01
CA VAL A 116 -4.44 -60.15 7.72
C VAL A 116 -4.09 -61.01 8.94
N ALA A 117 -3.03 -61.81 8.87
CA ALA A 117 -2.56 -62.62 10.00
C ALA A 117 -2.13 -61.79 11.22
N LYS A 118 -1.50 -60.62 11.03
CA LYS A 118 -1.11 -59.72 12.13
C LYS A 118 -2.31 -59.02 12.74
N MET A 119 -3.30 -58.66 11.92
CA MET A 119 -4.54 -58.05 12.41
C MET A 119 -5.39 -59.05 13.21
N VAL A 120 -5.49 -60.30 12.74
CA VAL A 120 -6.18 -61.36 13.50
C VAL A 120 -5.45 -61.66 14.81
N ALA A 121 -4.12 -61.71 14.82
CA ALA A 121 -3.35 -61.89 16.05
C ALA A 121 -3.56 -60.75 17.06
N ALA A 122 -3.61 -59.49 16.59
CA ALA A 122 -3.90 -58.33 17.44
C ALA A 122 -5.32 -58.38 18.03
N LEU A 123 -6.30 -58.83 17.24
CA LEU A 123 -7.69 -58.95 17.68
C LEU A 123 -7.85 -60.08 18.71
N VAL A 124 -7.16 -61.21 18.54
CA VAL A 124 -7.12 -62.30 19.53
C VAL A 124 -6.44 -61.84 20.82
N ALA A 125 -5.31 -61.13 20.72
CA ALA A 125 -4.63 -60.57 21.89
C ALA A 125 -5.54 -59.59 22.66
N PHE A 126 -6.28 -58.75 21.95
CA PHE A 126 -7.25 -57.84 22.54
C PHE A 126 -8.37 -58.58 23.29
N ILE A 127 -8.91 -59.65 22.70
CA ILE A 127 -9.95 -60.47 23.36
C ILE A 127 -9.41 -61.13 24.65
N VAL A 128 -8.16 -61.60 24.65
CA VAL A 128 -7.52 -62.18 25.84
C VAL A 128 -7.33 -61.14 26.94
N VAL A 129 -6.93 -59.92 26.60
CA VAL A 129 -6.80 -58.80 27.56
C VAL A 129 -8.17 -58.44 28.14
N VAL A 130 -9.21 -58.36 27.32
CA VAL A 130 -10.57 -58.09 27.78
C VAL A 130 -11.08 -59.20 28.70
N ALA A 131 -10.81 -60.47 28.38
CA ALA A 131 -11.16 -61.60 29.24
C ALA A 131 -10.43 -61.53 30.60
N LEU A 132 -9.15 -61.17 30.61
CA LEU A 132 -8.38 -60.97 31.85
C LEU A 132 -8.95 -59.82 32.69
N ILE A 133 -9.32 -58.70 32.07
CA ILE A 133 -9.96 -57.56 32.75
C ILE A 133 -11.30 -57.97 33.36
N ILE A 134 -12.13 -58.73 32.64
CA ILE A 134 -13.41 -59.24 33.16
C ILE A 134 -13.18 -60.17 34.35
N THR A 135 -12.19 -61.07 34.29
CA THR A 135 -11.85 -61.93 35.44
C THR A 135 -11.29 -61.16 36.63
N ALA A 136 -10.53 -60.08 36.39
CA ALA A 136 -10.02 -59.21 37.45
C ALA A 136 -11.16 -58.42 38.13
N LEU A 137 -12.12 -57.92 37.34
CA LEU A 137 -13.31 -57.20 37.82
C LEU A 137 -14.26 -58.08 38.64
N ASN A 138 -14.33 -59.38 38.36
CA ASN A 138 -15.16 -60.33 39.10
C ASN A 138 -14.45 -60.93 40.34
N SER A 139 -13.18 -60.59 40.57
CA SER A 139 -12.45 -61.02 41.76
C SER A 139 -12.70 -60.06 42.92
N THR A 140 -13.15 -60.58 44.07
CA THR A 140 -13.55 -59.80 45.25
C THR A 140 -12.40 -59.18 46.04
N ARG A 141 -11.19 -59.04 45.45
CA ARG A 141 -9.97 -58.64 46.17
C ARG A 141 -9.51 -57.20 45.97
N LEU A 142 -10.12 -56.40 45.09
CA LEU A 142 -9.55 -55.08 44.72
C LEU A 142 -10.48 -53.87 44.89
N TRP A 143 -11.58 -54.01 45.62
CA TRP A 143 -12.47 -52.87 45.87
C TRP A 143 -12.22 -52.22 47.25
N LEU A 144 -11.18 -51.41 47.34
CA LEU A 144 -10.88 -50.58 48.53
C LEU A 144 -10.91 -49.07 48.28
N PHE A 145 -11.29 -48.61 47.08
CA PHE A 145 -11.43 -47.18 46.81
C PHE A 145 -12.81 -46.86 46.25
N ARG A 146 -13.79 -46.89 47.15
CA ARG A 146 -15.10 -46.26 46.97
C ARG A 146 -15.00 -44.80 47.41
N ASN A 147 -15.58 -43.94 46.57
CA ASN A 147 -15.83 -42.50 46.73
C ASN A 147 -14.72 -41.53 46.32
N ARG A 148 -14.69 -41.24 45.01
CA ARG A 148 -14.66 -39.84 44.56
C ARG A 148 -15.75 -39.66 43.51
N ASN A 149 -16.67 -38.76 43.80
CA ASN A 149 -17.64 -38.27 42.83
C ASN A 149 -16.86 -37.59 41.70
N VAL A 150 -16.90 -38.16 40.50
CA VAL A 150 -16.47 -37.49 39.27
C VAL A 150 -17.72 -37.29 38.44
N ALA A 151 -17.88 -36.06 37.95
CA ALA A 151 -19.06 -35.54 37.29
C ALA A 151 -19.62 -36.44 36.18
N GLN A 152 -20.93 -36.37 35.97
CA GLN A 152 -21.61 -36.94 34.80
C GLN A 152 -20.93 -36.42 33.52
N LEU A 153 -20.20 -37.29 32.81
CA LEU A 153 -19.96 -37.07 31.39
C LEU A 153 -21.26 -37.39 30.65
N GLY A 154 -21.81 -36.37 29.97
CA GLY A 154 -22.91 -36.55 29.05
C GLY A 154 -22.55 -37.58 27.98
N THR A 155 -23.44 -38.54 27.76
CA THR A 155 -23.35 -39.47 26.65
C THR A 155 -23.48 -38.67 25.35
N ALA A 156 -22.44 -38.67 24.51
CA ALA A 156 -22.54 -38.20 23.14
C ALA A 156 -23.61 -39.05 22.42
N GLN A 157 -24.78 -38.46 22.18
CA GLN A 157 -25.71 -39.04 21.23
C GLN A 157 -25.13 -38.89 19.82
N PRO A 158 -25.32 -39.87 18.93
CA PRO A 158 -24.85 -39.75 17.56
C PRO A 158 -25.55 -38.55 16.90
N THR A 159 -24.76 -37.50 16.61
CA THR A 159 -25.20 -36.39 15.78
C THR A 159 -25.47 -36.94 14.37
N PRO A 160 -26.65 -36.73 13.79
CA PRO A 160 -26.89 -37.12 12.41
C PRO A 160 -25.96 -36.33 11.50
N THR A 161 -25.03 -37.03 10.85
CA THR A 161 -24.26 -36.48 9.74
C THR A 161 -25.20 -36.37 8.54
N PHE A 162 -25.73 -35.19 8.29
CA PHE A 162 -26.46 -34.91 7.06
C PHE A 162 -25.46 -34.92 5.90
N PRO A 163 -25.75 -35.60 4.78
CA PRO A 163 -24.92 -35.48 3.58
C PRO A 163 -24.93 -34.02 3.12
N LEU A 164 -23.76 -33.51 2.69
CA LEU A 164 -23.63 -32.20 2.05
C LEU A 164 -24.59 -32.13 0.85
N VAL A 165 -25.74 -31.51 1.06
CA VAL A 165 -26.59 -31.08 -0.04
C VAL A 165 -25.94 -29.81 -0.57
N ASN A 166 -25.51 -29.84 -1.83
CA ASN A 166 -25.05 -28.66 -2.57
C ASN A 166 -26.24 -27.73 -2.86
N THR A 167 -26.95 -27.29 -1.84
CA THR A 167 -27.80 -26.12 -1.95
C THR A 167 -26.87 -24.95 -1.67
N ALA A 168 -26.64 -24.12 -2.69
CA ALA A 168 -25.99 -22.84 -2.52
C ALA A 168 -26.80 -22.05 -1.48
N THR A 169 -26.38 -22.14 -0.22
CA THR A 169 -26.83 -21.21 0.79
C THR A 169 -26.22 -19.90 0.33
N GLN A 170 -27.05 -18.98 -0.15
CA GLN A 170 -26.61 -17.59 -0.27
C GLN A 170 -26.32 -17.17 1.16
N THR A 171 -25.08 -17.34 1.60
CA THR A 171 -24.56 -16.60 2.73
C THR A 171 -24.72 -15.15 2.27
N PRO A 172 -25.58 -14.34 2.92
CA PRO A 172 -25.57 -12.92 2.62
C PRO A 172 -24.12 -12.51 2.81
N THR A 173 -23.47 -12.08 1.73
CA THR A 173 -22.18 -11.40 1.83
C THR A 173 -22.42 -10.33 2.89
N PRO A 174 -21.66 -10.30 4.00
CA PRO A 174 -21.84 -9.25 4.99
C PRO A 174 -21.85 -7.93 4.22
N ASP A 175 -22.90 -7.13 4.42
CA ASP A 175 -22.94 -5.77 3.87
C ASP A 175 -21.71 -5.09 4.45
N TYR A 176 -20.67 -4.95 3.62
CA TYR A 176 -19.42 -4.38 4.04
C TYR A 176 -19.68 -2.88 4.22
N GLU A 177 -19.77 -2.44 5.48
CA GLU A 177 -19.85 -1.03 5.85
C GLU A 177 -18.45 -0.40 5.65
N GLY A 178 -18.09 -0.13 4.40
CA GLY A 178 -16.85 0.57 4.05
C GLY A 178 -16.74 0.91 2.57
N PRO A 179 -15.64 1.54 2.14
CA PRO A 179 -15.48 1.94 0.76
C PRO A 179 -15.29 0.68 -0.09
N PRO A 180 -15.90 0.58 -1.28
CA PRO A 180 -15.68 -0.58 -2.13
C PRO A 180 -14.16 -0.75 -2.35
N PRO A 181 -13.64 -1.99 -2.32
CA PRO A 181 -12.22 -2.19 -2.46
C PRO A 181 -11.74 -1.57 -3.77
N PRO A 182 -10.56 -0.93 -3.82
CA PRO A 182 -10.11 -0.28 -5.05
C PRO A 182 -10.03 -1.24 -6.24
N TRP A 183 -9.74 -2.51 -5.98
CA TRP A 183 -9.74 -3.59 -6.98
C TRP A 183 -11.15 -4.11 -7.37
N ALA A 184 -12.24 -3.61 -6.79
CA ALA A 184 -13.59 -3.95 -7.25
C ALA A 184 -13.93 -3.26 -8.58
N ALA A 185 -13.28 -2.13 -8.88
CA ALA A 185 -13.56 -1.31 -10.05
C ALA A 185 -12.66 -1.65 -11.26
N ILE A 186 -11.66 -2.53 -11.11
CA ILE A 186 -10.68 -2.81 -12.16
C ILE A 186 -11.16 -3.89 -13.14
N ASN A 187 -11.11 -3.58 -14.44
CA ASN A 187 -11.29 -4.58 -15.51
C ASN A 187 -9.99 -5.37 -15.77
N ALA A 188 -8.83 -4.80 -15.40
CA ALA A 188 -7.50 -5.41 -15.45
C ALA A 188 -6.61 -4.73 -14.40
N THR A 189 -5.74 -5.47 -13.73
CA THR A 189 -4.75 -4.93 -12.78
C THR A 189 -3.62 -4.21 -13.53
N TYR A 190 -3.06 -3.16 -12.92
CA TYR A 190 -1.77 -2.64 -13.35
C TYR A 190 -0.76 -3.78 -13.31
N THR A 191 -0.07 -4.00 -14.44
CA THR A 191 1.04 -4.95 -14.47
C THR A 191 2.30 -4.12 -14.27
N PRO A 192 2.95 -4.18 -13.09
CA PRO A 192 4.18 -3.42 -12.87
C PRO A 192 5.21 -3.79 -13.92
N THR A 193 5.99 -2.80 -14.33
CA THR A 193 7.14 -3.05 -15.18
C THR A 193 8.03 -4.04 -14.44
N PRO A 194 8.36 -5.21 -15.00
CA PRO A 194 9.16 -6.18 -14.27
C PRO A 194 10.50 -5.57 -13.88
N VAL A 195 10.98 -5.90 -12.68
CA VAL A 195 12.17 -5.28 -12.04
C VAL A 195 13.41 -5.28 -12.96
N TYR A 196 13.48 -6.27 -13.85
CA TYR A 196 14.40 -6.36 -14.99
C TYR A 196 13.76 -7.26 -16.07
N VAL A 197 13.97 -6.99 -17.36
CA VAL A 197 13.48 -7.85 -18.46
C VAL A 197 14.59 -8.03 -19.48
N TYR A 198 14.68 -9.25 -20.02
CA TYR A 198 15.42 -9.66 -21.23
C TYR A 198 16.71 -10.48 -21.06
N THR A 199 16.74 -11.39 -20.09
CA THR A 199 17.66 -12.54 -20.14
C THR A 199 16.89 -13.77 -20.63
N PRO A 200 17.07 -14.21 -21.88
CA PRO A 200 16.44 -15.42 -22.38
C PRO A 200 17.08 -16.64 -21.72
N HIS A 201 16.34 -17.30 -20.83
CA HIS A 201 16.76 -18.56 -20.19
C HIS A 201 16.39 -19.76 -21.08
N PRO A 202 17.36 -20.62 -21.46
CA PRO A 202 17.09 -21.82 -22.24
C PRO A 202 16.25 -22.87 -21.49
N ILE A 203 16.30 -22.94 -20.15
CA ILE A 203 15.47 -23.80 -19.31
C ILE A 203 14.34 -22.96 -18.69
N ILE A 204 13.20 -22.95 -19.37
CA ILE A 204 12.11 -22.00 -19.12
C ILE A 204 11.29 -22.37 -17.87
N GLU A 205 11.24 -23.65 -17.47
CA GLU A 205 10.24 -24.11 -16.49
C GLU A 205 10.54 -23.66 -15.06
N ALA A 206 11.72 -23.99 -14.50
CA ALA A 206 12.09 -23.61 -13.14
C ALA A 206 12.10 -22.08 -12.96
N TYR A 207 12.75 -21.35 -13.87
CA TYR A 207 12.78 -19.89 -13.84
C TYR A 207 11.39 -19.26 -13.95
N SER A 208 10.52 -19.74 -14.85
CA SER A 208 9.17 -19.18 -14.99
C SER A 208 8.26 -19.52 -13.79
N ILE A 209 8.49 -20.64 -13.12
CA ILE A 209 7.81 -20.98 -11.86
C ILE A 209 8.34 -20.09 -10.75
N ALA A 210 9.65 -19.88 -10.66
CA ALA A 210 10.27 -19.00 -9.67
C ALA A 210 9.74 -17.57 -9.80
N LEU A 211 9.68 -17.01 -11.02
CA LEU A 211 9.16 -15.68 -11.27
C LEU A 211 7.67 -15.54 -10.92
N ARG A 212 6.86 -16.56 -11.21
CA ARG A 212 5.44 -16.60 -10.80
C ARG A 212 5.29 -16.71 -9.30
N ALA A 213 6.08 -17.55 -8.65
CA ALA A 213 6.11 -17.68 -7.20
C ALA A 213 6.51 -16.36 -6.54
N TYR A 214 7.54 -15.69 -7.06
CA TYR A 214 7.95 -14.36 -6.64
C TYR A 214 6.83 -13.32 -6.77
N GLN A 215 6.17 -13.26 -7.93
CA GLN A 215 5.04 -12.35 -8.17
C GLN A 215 3.85 -12.61 -7.25
N ASN A 216 3.64 -13.86 -6.84
CA ASN A 216 2.57 -14.25 -5.92
C ASN A 216 2.94 -14.09 -4.44
N GLY A 217 4.16 -13.64 -4.11
CA GLY A 217 4.66 -13.60 -2.73
C GLY A 217 4.94 -14.98 -2.12
N GLU A 218 5.05 -16.03 -2.93
CA GLU A 218 5.39 -17.39 -2.51
C GLU A 218 6.92 -17.53 -2.35
N TRP A 219 7.49 -16.77 -1.41
CA TRP A 219 8.94 -16.54 -1.30
C TRP A 219 9.78 -17.81 -1.17
N GLU A 220 9.37 -18.76 -0.34
CA GLU A 220 10.09 -20.04 -0.15
C GLU A 220 10.17 -20.84 -1.45
N LYS A 221 9.07 -20.91 -2.20
CA LYS A 221 9.06 -21.58 -3.51
C LYS A 221 9.91 -20.82 -4.52
N ALA A 222 9.85 -19.48 -4.50
CA ALA A 222 10.66 -18.66 -5.38
C ALA A 222 12.15 -18.95 -5.17
N ILE A 223 12.61 -19.01 -3.90
CA ILE A 223 13.97 -19.41 -3.54
C ILE A 223 14.32 -20.78 -4.11
N ASP A 224 13.52 -21.82 -3.81
CA ASP A 224 13.80 -23.20 -4.24
C ASP A 224 13.98 -23.31 -5.77
N TYR A 225 13.13 -22.62 -6.54
CA TYR A 225 13.19 -22.67 -8.00
C TYR A 225 14.24 -21.73 -8.59
N PHE A 226 14.57 -20.60 -7.96
CA PHE A 226 15.71 -19.77 -8.35
C PHE A 226 17.03 -20.50 -8.10
N GLU A 227 17.19 -21.19 -6.98
CA GLU A 227 18.38 -22.02 -6.69
C GLU A 227 18.55 -23.14 -7.72
N GLN A 228 17.49 -23.87 -8.05
CA GLN A 228 17.51 -24.86 -9.15
C GLN A 228 17.87 -24.24 -10.50
N SER A 229 17.37 -23.03 -10.78
CA SER A 229 17.71 -22.31 -12.00
C SER A 229 19.20 -21.94 -12.01
N ILE A 230 19.76 -21.48 -10.90
CA ILE A 230 21.19 -21.14 -10.74
C ILE A 230 22.07 -22.38 -10.94
N GLU A 231 21.68 -23.55 -10.41
CA GLU A 231 22.44 -24.80 -10.62
C GLU A 231 22.53 -25.19 -12.10
N SER A 232 21.44 -24.97 -12.85
CA SER A 232 21.37 -25.30 -14.26
C SER A 232 21.97 -24.22 -15.18
N GLU A 233 21.95 -22.96 -14.76
CA GLU A 233 22.31 -21.78 -15.55
C GLU A 233 23.18 -20.78 -14.74
N PRO A 234 24.37 -21.16 -14.27
CA PRO A 234 25.16 -20.35 -13.33
C PRO A 234 25.78 -19.07 -13.94
N THR A 235 25.65 -18.87 -15.25
CA THR A 235 26.24 -17.74 -15.98
C THR A 235 25.33 -16.53 -16.10
N PHE A 236 24.11 -16.62 -15.55
CA PHE A 236 23.09 -15.59 -15.69
C PHE A 236 23.00 -14.76 -14.39
N PRO A 237 23.35 -13.45 -14.41
CA PRO A 237 23.43 -12.63 -13.21
C PRO A 237 22.04 -12.24 -12.65
N ASP A 238 21.00 -12.32 -13.46
CA ASP A 238 19.63 -12.02 -13.05
C ASP A 238 19.03 -13.09 -12.12
N LEU A 239 19.47 -14.34 -12.20
CA LEU A 239 19.03 -15.40 -11.28
C LEU A 239 19.43 -15.14 -9.81
N PRO A 240 20.72 -14.94 -9.47
CA PRO A 240 21.09 -14.55 -8.11
C PRO A 240 20.55 -13.16 -7.73
N TYR A 241 20.29 -12.28 -8.70
CA TYR A 241 19.61 -11.02 -8.45
C TYR A 241 18.15 -11.20 -8.00
N TYR A 242 17.35 -12.00 -8.69
CA TYR A 242 15.97 -12.29 -8.28
C TYR A 242 15.92 -13.08 -6.96
N LEU A 243 16.89 -13.95 -6.71
CA LEU A 243 17.06 -14.57 -5.40
C LEU A 243 17.31 -13.51 -4.32
N GLY A 244 18.13 -12.51 -4.61
CA GLY A 244 18.35 -11.35 -3.73
C GLY A 244 17.08 -10.53 -3.50
N GLU A 245 16.31 -10.22 -4.55
CA GLU A 245 14.99 -9.56 -4.41
C GLU A 245 14.03 -10.39 -3.56
N THR A 246 14.05 -11.71 -3.69
CA THR A 246 13.21 -12.61 -2.90
C THR A 246 13.58 -12.55 -1.42
N TYR A 247 14.88 -12.62 -1.10
CA TYR A 247 15.35 -12.45 0.28
C TYR A 247 15.04 -11.05 0.85
N ARG A 248 15.17 -10.00 0.02
CA ARG A 248 14.84 -8.63 0.41
C ARG A 248 13.36 -8.50 0.77
N SER A 249 12.47 -9.07 -0.04
CA SER A 249 11.02 -9.10 0.24
C SER A 249 10.65 -9.88 1.51
N MET A 250 11.48 -10.85 1.91
CA MET A 250 11.34 -11.55 3.20
C MET A 250 11.97 -10.79 4.39
N GLY A 251 12.62 -9.64 4.16
CA GLY A 251 13.38 -8.92 5.18
C GLY A 251 14.74 -9.55 5.54
N SER A 252 15.19 -10.56 4.79
CA SER A 252 16.48 -11.25 4.99
C SER A 252 17.61 -10.46 4.31
N ILE A 253 17.96 -9.31 4.89
CA ILE A 253 18.91 -8.34 4.33
C ILE A 253 20.31 -8.93 4.08
N PRO A 254 20.93 -9.70 5.00
CA PRO A 254 22.27 -10.27 4.77
C PRO A 254 22.32 -11.24 3.59
N GLU A 255 21.29 -12.07 3.44
CA GLU A 255 21.13 -13.03 2.35
C GLU A 255 20.91 -12.30 1.02
N ALA A 256 20.08 -11.25 1.01
CA ALA A 256 19.89 -10.39 -0.15
C ALA A 256 21.21 -9.76 -0.62
N GLU A 257 21.98 -9.17 0.31
CA GLU A 257 23.28 -8.56 -0.01
C GLU A 257 24.27 -9.60 -0.58
N SER A 258 24.29 -10.80 -0.02
CA SER A 258 25.09 -11.92 -0.53
C SER A 258 24.70 -12.30 -1.95
N ALA A 259 23.40 -12.41 -2.24
CA ALA A 259 22.88 -12.77 -3.55
C ALA A 259 23.16 -11.68 -4.60
N TYR A 260 23.01 -10.39 -4.25
CA TYR A 260 23.40 -9.29 -5.14
C TYR A 260 24.92 -9.27 -5.42
N ARG A 261 25.75 -9.60 -4.41
CA ARG A 261 27.20 -9.77 -4.65
C ARG A 261 27.48 -10.93 -5.60
N GLN A 262 26.74 -12.04 -5.51
CA GLN A 262 26.86 -13.14 -6.46
C GLN A 262 26.49 -12.71 -7.89
N ALA A 263 25.42 -11.93 -8.06
CA ALA A 263 25.07 -11.35 -9.37
C ALA A 263 26.23 -10.54 -9.96
N LEU A 264 26.87 -9.69 -9.15
CA LEU A 264 28.03 -8.89 -9.57
C LEU A 264 29.31 -9.71 -9.78
N LEU A 265 29.44 -10.89 -9.18
CA LEU A 265 30.54 -11.83 -9.47
C LEU A 265 30.35 -12.51 -10.83
N VAL A 266 29.09 -12.75 -11.22
CA VAL A 266 28.74 -13.30 -12.55
C VAL A 266 28.93 -12.24 -13.62
N ASP A 267 28.40 -11.04 -13.40
CA ASP A 267 28.55 -9.89 -14.29
C ASP A 267 28.79 -8.58 -13.49
N PRO A 268 30.04 -8.07 -13.47
CA PRO A 268 30.38 -6.83 -12.76
C PRO A 268 29.67 -5.57 -13.28
N ASP A 269 29.15 -5.61 -14.51
CA ASP A 269 28.47 -4.49 -15.16
C ASP A 269 26.92 -4.58 -15.02
N PHE A 270 26.43 -5.53 -14.22
CA PHE A 270 25.00 -5.76 -14.02
C PHE A 270 24.34 -4.64 -13.17
N ALA A 271 23.89 -3.59 -13.85
CA ALA A 271 23.27 -2.40 -13.25
C ALA A 271 22.15 -2.68 -12.22
N PRO A 272 21.24 -3.65 -12.41
CA PRO A 272 20.17 -3.92 -11.44
C PRO A 272 20.68 -4.28 -10.05
N ALA A 273 21.78 -5.04 -9.93
CA ALA A 273 22.33 -5.39 -8.63
C ALA A 273 22.90 -4.17 -7.88
N TYR A 274 23.45 -3.17 -8.58
CA TYR A 274 23.87 -1.91 -7.95
C TYR A 274 22.68 -1.11 -7.43
N VAL A 275 21.56 -1.07 -8.16
CA VAL A 275 20.32 -0.42 -7.71
C VAL A 275 19.78 -1.10 -6.47
N SER A 276 19.68 -2.43 -6.45
CA SER A 276 19.17 -3.14 -5.28
C SER A 276 20.08 -3.00 -4.06
N GLN A 277 21.41 -3.00 -4.25
CA GLN A 277 22.34 -2.66 -3.17
C GLN A 277 22.17 -1.22 -2.68
N ALA A 278 21.91 -0.26 -3.57
CA ALA A 278 21.64 1.12 -3.16
C ALA A 278 20.35 1.25 -2.34
N ILE A 279 19.30 0.50 -2.69
CA ILE A 279 18.06 0.44 -1.91
C ILE A 279 18.36 -0.07 -0.49
N LEU A 280 19.19 -1.11 -0.35
CA LEU A 280 19.60 -1.63 0.96
C LEU A 280 20.43 -0.60 1.74
N ASP A 281 21.40 0.05 1.11
CA ASP A 281 22.23 1.10 1.73
C ASP A 281 21.35 2.27 2.19
N ALA A 282 20.37 2.70 1.38
CA ALA A 282 19.44 3.76 1.73
C ALA A 282 18.55 3.39 2.93
N ALA A 283 18.05 2.15 3.00
CA ALA A 283 17.30 1.64 4.13
C ALA A 283 18.12 1.60 5.44
N GLN A 284 19.45 1.51 5.33
CA GLN A 284 20.38 1.59 6.47
C GLN A 284 20.77 3.03 6.83
N GLY A 285 20.30 4.03 6.08
CA GLY A 285 20.64 5.45 6.26
C GLY A 285 21.94 5.89 5.56
N GLU A 286 22.58 4.99 4.79
CA GLU A 286 23.83 5.25 4.07
C GLU A 286 23.57 5.93 2.72
N LEU A 287 22.90 7.09 2.75
CA LEU A 287 22.39 7.78 1.56
C LEU A 287 23.49 8.17 0.55
N ALA A 288 24.70 8.50 1.02
CA ALA A 288 25.82 8.85 0.15
C ALA A 288 26.32 7.64 -0.65
N SER A 289 26.49 6.50 0.01
CA SER A 289 26.88 5.23 -0.61
C SER A 289 25.83 4.75 -1.61
N ALA A 290 24.56 4.86 -1.23
CA ALA A 290 23.43 4.54 -2.10
C ALA A 290 23.43 5.40 -3.38
N ALA A 291 23.60 6.72 -3.24
CA ALA A 291 23.69 7.62 -4.40
C ALA A 291 24.90 7.30 -5.30
N GLU A 292 26.06 6.92 -4.74
CA GLU A 292 27.22 6.49 -5.54
C GLU A 292 26.92 5.23 -6.35
N ARG A 293 26.30 4.22 -5.74
CA ARG A 293 25.90 2.99 -6.44
C ARG A 293 24.87 3.23 -7.53
N LEU A 294 23.90 4.12 -7.31
CA LEU A 294 22.92 4.49 -8.34
C LEU A 294 23.56 5.21 -9.51
N ASN A 295 24.50 6.13 -9.24
CA ASN A 295 25.27 6.77 -10.31
C ASN A 295 26.12 5.76 -11.10
N GLN A 296 26.68 4.76 -10.42
CA GLN A 296 27.38 3.66 -11.09
C GLN A 296 26.42 2.83 -11.94
N ALA A 297 25.22 2.50 -11.44
CA ALA A 297 24.19 1.81 -12.21
C ALA A 297 23.79 2.58 -13.48
N ILE A 298 23.55 3.90 -13.36
CA ILE A 298 23.24 4.80 -14.49
C ILE A 298 24.38 4.86 -15.50
N LYS A 299 25.63 4.82 -15.03
CA LYS A 299 26.81 4.82 -15.91
C LYS A 299 26.92 3.52 -16.71
N LEU A 300 26.57 2.38 -16.09
CA LEU A 300 26.58 1.06 -16.71
C LEU A 300 25.40 0.88 -17.68
N ASP A 301 24.19 1.25 -17.26
CA ASP A 301 22.99 1.27 -18.10
C ASP A 301 22.25 2.62 -17.98
N LYS A 302 22.43 3.46 -19.00
CA LYS A 302 21.82 4.79 -19.07
C LYS A 302 20.31 4.77 -19.28
N ASN A 303 19.74 3.63 -19.67
CA ASN A 303 18.31 3.48 -19.93
C ASN A 303 17.59 2.80 -18.76
N TYR A 304 18.29 2.48 -17.67
CA TYR A 304 17.69 1.83 -16.53
C TYR A 304 16.90 2.85 -15.68
N GLY A 305 15.63 3.03 -16.04
CA GLY A 305 14.73 4.01 -15.41
C GLY A 305 14.63 3.90 -13.90
N GLN A 306 14.71 2.68 -13.34
CA GLN A 306 14.65 2.46 -11.90
C GLN A 306 15.80 3.16 -11.17
N ALA A 307 17.00 3.21 -11.75
CA ALA A 307 18.14 3.86 -11.12
C ALA A 307 17.91 5.37 -10.94
N TYR A 308 17.30 6.03 -11.93
CA TYR A 308 16.93 7.44 -11.83
C TYR A 308 15.81 7.68 -10.80
N LEU A 309 14.81 6.80 -10.76
CA LEU A 309 13.72 6.87 -9.79
C LEU A 309 14.23 6.74 -8.34
N GLU A 310 15.06 5.73 -8.06
CA GLU A 310 15.64 5.55 -6.72
C GLU A 310 16.58 6.70 -6.36
N LEU A 311 17.32 7.26 -7.33
CA LEU A 311 18.20 8.39 -7.07
C LEU A 311 17.41 9.64 -6.69
N ALA A 312 16.28 9.88 -7.38
CA ALA A 312 15.38 10.97 -7.05
C ALA A 312 14.81 10.84 -5.63
N LYS A 313 14.40 9.64 -5.20
CA LYS A 313 13.93 9.40 -3.82
C LYS A 313 15.00 9.77 -2.79
N ILE A 314 16.25 9.38 -3.02
CA ILE A 314 17.36 9.73 -2.13
C ILE A 314 17.62 11.24 -2.13
N GLN A 315 17.56 11.88 -3.29
CA GLN A 315 17.77 13.33 -3.42
C GLN A 315 16.67 14.13 -2.69
N ILE A 316 15.42 13.66 -2.70
CA ILE A 316 14.34 14.26 -1.90
C ILE A 316 14.66 14.19 -0.41
N GLN A 317 15.14 13.05 0.09
CA GLN A 317 15.57 12.92 1.50
C GLN A 317 16.76 13.82 1.86
N GLN A 318 17.57 14.20 0.87
CA GLN A 318 18.70 15.12 1.02
C GLN A 318 18.34 16.58 0.76
N ASP A 319 17.05 16.91 0.61
CA ASP A 319 16.55 18.26 0.29
C ASP A 319 17.10 18.82 -1.05
N GLN A 320 17.42 17.94 -2.00
CA GLN A 320 17.90 18.27 -3.34
C GLN A 320 16.78 18.12 -4.37
N ILE A 321 15.69 18.86 -4.18
CA ILE A 321 14.43 18.64 -4.91
C ILE A 321 14.59 18.89 -6.42
N GLU A 322 15.32 19.93 -6.85
CA GLU A 322 15.50 20.22 -8.27
C GLU A 322 16.24 19.09 -9.01
N ASN A 323 17.28 18.54 -8.38
CA ASN A 323 18.01 17.39 -8.95
C ASN A 323 17.11 16.15 -9.04
N ALA A 324 16.23 15.96 -8.05
CA ALA A 324 15.28 14.86 -8.03
C ALA A 324 14.27 14.97 -9.19
N GLU A 325 13.74 16.17 -9.45
CA GLU A 325 12.82 16.41 -10.57
C GLU A 325 13.47 16.12 -11.93
N GLU A 326 14.73 16.53 -12.13
CA GLU A 326 15.47 16.20 -13.36
C GLU A 326 15.60 14.69 -13.58
N ASN A 327 15.92 13.95 -12.50
CA ASN A 327 15.99 12.49 -12.55
C ASN A 327 14.61 11.84 -12.74
N LEU A 328 13.53 12.41 -12.19
CA LEU A 328 12.17 11.91 -12.40
C LEU A 328 11.69 12.08 -13.84
N VAL A 329 12.10 13.16 -14.53
CA VAL A 329 11.86 13.31 -15.97
C VAL A 329 12.55 12.20 -16.77
N LEU A 330 13.78 11.84 -16.39
CA LEU A 330 14.48 10.71 -17.01
C LEU A 330 13.82 9.37 -16.65
N ALA A 331 13.41 9.18 -15.39
CA ALA A 331 12.69 8.00 -14.96
C ALA A 331 11.38 7.82 -15.76
N GLU A 332 10.58 8.87 -15.94
CA GLU A 332 9.31 8.81 -16.68
C GLU A 332 9.51 8.47 -18.16
N LYS A 333 10.61 8.94 -18.75
CA LYS A 333 11.00 8.58 -20.11
C LYS A 333 11.26 7.07 -20.27
N TYR A 334 11.87 6.44 -19.27
CA TYR A 334 12.25 5.02 -19.33
C TYR A 334 11.23 4.08 -18.69
N LEU A 335 10.36 4.59 -17.82
CA LEU A 335 9.26 3.89 -17.14
C LEU A 335 7.93 4.64 -17.35
N PRO A 336 7.42 4.68 -18.59
CA PRO A 336 6.19 5.41 -18.89
C PRO A 336 4.99 4.81 -18.14
N ASN A 337 4.09 5.67 -17.69
CA ASN A 337 2.88 5.30 -16.93
C ASN A 337 3.14 4.59 -15.59
N SER A 338 4.32 4.75 -15.00
CA SER A 338 4.56 4.26 -13.63
C SER A 338 3.78 5.11 -12.62
N PRO A 339 2.94 4.51 -11.75
CA PRO A 339 2.30 5.23 -10.64
C PRO A 339 3.33 5.70 -9.60
N GLU A 340 4.43 4.96 -9.42
CA GLU A 340 5.48 5.26 -8.44
C GLU A 340 6.15 6.60 -8.74
N ILE A 341 6.37 6.93 -10.01
CA ILE A 341 6.94 8.23 -10.41
C ILE A 341 6.03 9.38 -9.99
N SER A 342 4.71 9.23 -10.19
CA SER A 342 3.74 10.23 -9.74
C SER A 342 3.72 10.36 -8.22
N ILE A 343 3.86 9.26 -7.47
CA ILE A 343 3.96 9.32 -6.00
C ILE A 343 5.20 10.12 -5.60
N VAL A 344 6.37 9.85 -6.19
CA VAL A 344 7.62 10.53 -5.84
C VAL A 344 7.59 12.01 -6.25
N LEU A 345 6.98 12.36 -7.39
CA LEU A 345 6.73 13.76 -7.78
C LEU A 345 5.80 14.46 -6.79
N GLY A 346 4.77 13.79 -6.29
CA GLY A 346 3.88 14.33 -5.27
C GLY A 346 4.56 14.53 -3.92
N GLN A 347 5.47 13.62 -3.53
CA GLN A 347 6.32 13.77 -2.34
C GLN A 347 7.29 14.94 -2.47
N ALA A 348 7.91 15.12 -3.64
CA ALA A 348 8.75 16.27 -3.93
C ALA A 348 7.97 17.59 -3.82
N ALA A 349 6.75 17.62 -4.37
CA ALA A 349 5.87 18.79 -4.28
C ALA A 349 5.43 19.08 -2.83
N LEU A 350 5.17 18.06 -2.01
CA LEU A 350 4.90 18.23 -0.57
C LEU A 350 6.08 18.85 0.16
N ALA A 351 7.31 18.41 -0.13
CA ALA A 351 8.52 18.95 0.49
C ALA A 351 8.75 20.44 0.15
N GLN A 352 8.20 20.92 -0.97
CA GLN A 352 8.25 22.31 -1.41
C GLN A 352 7.04 23.15 -0.98
N ASP A 353 6.13 22.59 -0.17
CA ASP A 353 4.83 23.19 0.19
C ASP A 353 3.91 23.49 -1.03
N ASP A 354 4.17 22.88 -2.21
CA ASP A 354 3.26 22.93 -3.35
C ASP A 354 2.18 21.85 -3.25
N PHE A 355 1.29 22.04 -2.27
CA PHE A 355 0.23 21.08 -1.96
C PHE A 355 -0.73 20.83 -3.13
N ARG A 356 -0.90 21.82 -4.03
CA ARG A 356 -1.78 21.68 -5.20
C ARG A 356 -1.18 20.72 -6.23
N SER A 357 0.11 20.84 -6.51
CA SER A 357 0.79 19.88 -7.38
C SER A 357 0.86 18.51 -6.75
N ALA A 358 1.09 18.42 -5.43
CA ALA A 358 1.10 17.16 -4.70
C ALA A 358 -0.22 16.39 -4.84
N ILE A 359 -1.36 17.05 -4.63
CA ILE A 359 -2.70 16.46 -4.82
C ILE A 359 -2.85 15.95 -6.26
N ARG A 360 -2.52 16.79 -7.26
CA ARG A 360 -2.63 16.39 -8.68
C ARG A 360 -1.78 15.16 -9.00
N TYR A 361 -0.55 15.09 -8.50
CA TYR A 361 0.31 13.94 -8.73
C TYR A 361 -0.18 12.69 -8.01
N ALA A 362 -0.72 12.81 -6.79
CA ALA A 362 -1.32 11.70 -6.08
C ALA A 362 -2.59 11.17 -6.77
N GLU A 363 -3.44 12.06 -7.29
CA GLU A 363 -4.58 11.68 -8.14
C GLU A 363 -4.12 10.91 -9.39
N GLN A 364 -3.10 11.42 -10.08
CA GLN A 364 -2.52 10.73 -11.24
C GLN A 364 -1.97 9.35 -10.90
N ALA A 365 -1.35 9.18 -9.72
CA ALA A 365 -0.86 7.89 -9.26
C ALA A 365 -2.02 6.90 -9.03
N ALA A 366 -3.10 7.35 -8.36
CA ALA A 366 -4.28 6.53 -8.10
C ALA A 366 -5.04 6.18 -9.39
N GLU A 367 -5.07 7.08 -10.38
CA GLU A 367 -5.65 6.80 -11.70
C GLU A 367 -4.86 5.77 -12.50
N ARG A 368 -3.52 5.79 -12.38
CA ARG A 368 -2.62 4.84 -13.06
C ARG A 368 -2.71 3.44 -12.44
N ASP A 369 -2.79 3.37 -11.11
CA ASP A 369 -2.95 2.13 -10.38
C ASP A 369 -3.86 2.31 -9.16
N LEU A 370 -5.12 1.92 -9.34
CA LEU A 370 -6.13 1.95 -8.29
C LEU A 370 -5.79 1.02 -7.12
N THR A 371 -4.91 0.03 -7.30
CA THR A 371 -4.53 -0.88 -6.21
C THR A 371 -3.37 -0.35 -5.36
N ASN A 372 -2.73 0.75 -5.79
CA ASN A 372 -1.60 1.33 -5.08
C ASN A 372 -2.08 2.18 -3.90
N LEU A 373 -2.08 1.58 -2.71
CA LEU A 373 -2.51 2.23 -1.47
C LEU A 373 -1.70 3.48 -1.12
N MET A 374 -0.42 3.54 -1.52
CA MET A 374 0.44 4.70 -1.24
C MET A 374 -0.01 5.95 -1.99
N ALA A 375 -0.68 5.81 -3.13
CA ALA A 375 -1.28 6.94 -3.83
C ALA A 375 -2.40 7.59 -2.99
N TYR A 376 -3.26 6.78 -2.37
CA TYR A 376 -4.32 7.27 -1.48
C TYR A 376 -3.77 7.87 -0.20
N ARG A 377 -2.72 7.25 0.38
CA ARG A 377 -2.02 7.80 1.53
C ARG A 377 -1.48 9.21 1.25
N LEU A 378 -0.76 9.35 0.14
CA LEU A 378 -0.18 10.62 -0.31
C LEU A 378 -1.27 11.66 -0.63
N LEU A 379 -2.38 11.23 -1.25
CA LEU A 379 -3.50 12.11 -1.55
C LEU A 379 -4.13 12.66 -0.26
N GLY A 380 -4.35 11.80 0.72
CA GLY A 380 -4.86 12.18 2.04
C GLY A 380 -3.94 13.16 2.76
N GLU A 381 -2.64 12.89 2.79
CA GLU A 381 -1.61 13.77 3.36
C GLU A 381 -1.57 15.13 2.67
N ALA A 382 -1.53 15.15 1.34
CA ALA A 382 -1.49 16.39 0.56
C ALA A 382 -2.77 17.23 0.75
N MET A 383 -3.94 16.59 0.86
CA MET A 383 -5.19 17.27 1.18
C MET A 383 -5.20 17.86 2.60
N GLN A 384 -4.70 17.13 3.59
CA GLN A 384 -4.54 17.62 4.96
C GLN A 384 -3.64 18.87 4.99
N ALA A 385 -2.47 18.80 4.35
CA ALA A 385 -1.52 19.91 4.27
C ALA A 385 -2.10 21.14 3.52
N ASN A 386 -2.90 20.91 2.48
CA ASN A 386 -3.60 21.98 1.75
C ASN A 386 -4.79 22.58 2.53
N GLY A 387 -5.10 22.08 3.74
CA GLY A 387 -6.24 22.50 4.56
C GLY A 387 -7.59 21.90 4.13
N GLN A 388 -7.60 20.97 3.17
CA GLN A 388 -8.78 20.24 2.70
C GLN A 388 -9.04 19.00 3.57
N VAL A 389 -9.10 19.22 4.88
CA VAL A 389 -9.22 18.16 5.90
C VAL A 389 -10.50 17.34 5.70
N LYS A 390 -11.59 17.98 5.25
CA LYS A 390 -12.87 17.28 5.03
C LYS A 390 -12.80 16.32 3.84
N GLU A 391 -12.20 16.76 2.75
CA GLU A 391 -12.07 16.03 1.50
C GLU A 391 -11.08 14.86 1.61
N SER A 392 -10.11 14.96 2.52
CA SER A 392 -9.13 13.89 2.78
C SER A 392 -9.74 12.60 3.37
N LEU A 393 -11.01 12.61 3.78
CA LEU A 393 -11.67 11.47 4.43
C LEU A 393 -11.65 10.22 3.56
N ASP A 394 -12.13 10.31 2.33
CA ASP A 394 -12.25 9.15 1.43
C ASP A 394 -10.90 8.48 1.12
N PRO A 395 -9.85 9.21 0.68
CA PRO A 395 -8.56 8.57 0.40
C PRO A 395 -7.90 7.98 1.65
N LEU A 396 -7.96 8.66 2.80
CA LEU A 396 -7.42 8.12 4.05
C LEU A 396 -8.19 6.90 4.54
N TYR A 397 -9.51 6.91 4.37
CA TYR A 397 -10.35 5.78 4.74
C TYR A 397 -10.06 4.55 3.88
N ILE A 398 -9.87 4.72 2.57
CA ILE A 398 -9.42 3.65 1.67
C ILE A 398 -8.05 3.13 2.11
N TYR A 399 -7.08 4.00 2.35
CA TYR A 399 -5.73 3.60 2.75
C TYR A 399 -5.76 2.77 4.03
N VAL A 400 -6.30 3.32 5.13
CA VAL A 400 -6.31 2.66 6.45
C VAL A 400 -7.07 1.34 6.43
N THR A 401 -8.15 1.27 5.66
CA THR A 401 -8.99 0.06 5.57
C THR A 401 -8.27 -1.12 4.94
N TYR A 402 -7.46 -0.86 3.92
CA TYR A 402 -6.83 -1.89 3.09
C TYR A 402 -5.34 -2.06 3.34
N ASN A 403 -4.72 -1.16 4.12
CA ASN A 403 -3.35 -1.32 4.54
C ASN A 403 -3.25 -2.47 5.57
N GLU A 404 -2.35 -3.42 5.33
CA GLU A 404 -2.15 -4.54 6.24
C GLU A 404 -1.31 -4.14 7.46
N GLU A 405 -0.51 -3.08 7.32
CA GLU A 405 0.33 -2.53 8.39
C GLU A 405 -0.39 -1.38 9.11
N GLU A 406 -0.15 -1.23 10.41
CA GLU A 406 -0.68 -0.08 11.15
C GLU A 406 0.17 1.17 10.84
N ASP A 407 -0.47 2.24 10.37
CA ASP A 407 0.14 3.58 10.20
C ASP A 407 -0.55 4.56 11.17
N PRO A 408 0.03 4.79 12.37
CA PRO A 408 -0.55 5.67 13.38
C PRO A 408 -0.75 7.11 12.88
N GLN A 409 0.12 7.57 11.98
CA GLN A 409 0.04 8.92 11.43
C GLN A 409 -1.14 9.06 10.46
N ALA A 410 -1.34 8.05 9.60
CA ALA A 410 -2.50 8.03 8.71
C ALA A 410 -3.82 7.87 9.49
N LEU A 411 -3.82 7.12 10.59
CA LEU A 411 -4.95 7.03 11.52
C LEU A 411 -5.27 8.38 12.16
N ALA A 412 -4.25 9.13 12.61
CA ALA A 412 -4.43 10.48 13.14
C ALA A 412 -5.05 11.43 12.11
N TRP A 413 -4.59 11.39 10.84
CA TRP A 413 -5.21 12.15 9.76
C TRP A 413 -6.63 11.70 9.44
N LEU A 414 -6.91 10.39 9.49
CA LEU A 414 -8.27 9.89 9.29
C LEU A 414 -9.22 10.40 10.40
N ALA A 415 -8.76 10.38 11.65
CA ALA A 415 -9.52 10.92 12.78
C ALA A 415 -9.77 12.43 12.64
N SER A 416 -8.79 13.21 12.19
CA SER A 416 -8.97 14.64 11.90
C SER A 416 -9.99 14.86 10.77
N ALA A 417 -9.95 14.03 9.72
CA ALA A 417 -10.93 14.05 8.63
C ALA A 417 -12.35 13.71 9.11
N TYR A 418 -12.51 12.71 9.98
CA TYR A 418 -13.79 12.40 10.62
C TYR A 418 -14.31 13.57 11.47
N ALA A 419 -13.44 14.19 12.28
CA ALA A 419 -13.80 15.34 13.10
C ALA A 419 -14.30 16.51 12.24
N ALA A 420 -13.59 16.81 11.14
CA ALA A 420 -13.97 17.86 10.19
C ALA A 420 -15.31 17.56 9.48
N ASN A 421 -15.66 16.28 9.31
CA ASN A 421 -16.94 15.82 8.79
C ASN A 421 -18.05 15.69 9.87
N ASN A 422 -17.83 16.24 11.07
CA ASN A 422 -18.72 16.16 12.23
C ASN A 422 -18.97 14.74 12.76
N MET A 423 -18.17 13.75 12.34
CA MET A 423 -18.20 12.36 12.81
C MET A 423 -17.37 12.24 14.09
N THR A 424 -17.78 12.99 15.10
CA THR A 424 -16.94 13.25 16.29
C THR A 424 -16.71 12.00 17.12
N LYS A 425 -17.68 11.06 17.15
CA LYS A 425 -17.56 9.82 17.92
C LYS A 425 -16.46 8.93 17.34
N GLN A 426 -16.48 8.73 16.02
CA GLN A 426 -15.46 7.94 15.31
C GLN A 426 -14.08 8.56 15.43
N ALA A 427 -13.98 9.90 15.32
CA ALA A 427 -12.73 10.62 15.51
C ALA A 427 -12.10 10.36 16.90
N LEU A 428 -12.91 10.45 17.96
CA LEU A 428 -12.44 10.19 19.33
C LEU A 428 -12.00 8.74 19.54
N GLU A 429 -12.74 7.77 18.99
CA GLU A 429 -12.37 6.34 19.07
C GLU A 429 -11.02 6.07 18.41
N ILE A 430 -10.77 6.64 17.22
CA ILE A 430 -9.48 6.49 16.52
C ILE A 430 -8.36 7.24 17.24
N PHE A 431 -8.61 8.44 17.78
CA PHE A 431 -7.59 9.15 18.57
C PHE A 431 -7.18 8.36 19.82
N ASP A 432 -8.13 7.70 20.50
CA ASP A 432 -7.84 6.83 21.64
C ASP A 432 -6.98 5.63 21.22
N GLU A 433 -7.24 5.05 20.04
CA GLU A 433 -6.44 3.97 19.46
C GLU A 433 -5.01 4.42 19.13
N VAL A 434 -4.85 5.57 18.46
CA VAL A 434 -3.54 6.14 18.12
C VAL A 434 -2.73 6.42 19.39
N ILE A 435 -3.34 7.02 20.42
CA ILE A 435 -2.66 7.29 21.70
C ILE A 435 -2.24 6.00 22.42
N ALA A 436 -3.02 4.93 22.30
CA ALA A 436 -2.68 3.64 22.88
C ALA A 436 -1.42 3.03 22.24
N GLN A 437 -1.16 3.32 20.97
CA GLN A 437 0.02 2.86 20.22
C GLN A 437 1.21 3.80 20.40
N ASP A 438 1.01 5.10 20.14
CA ASP A 438 2.02 6.14 20.22
C ASP A 438 1.53 7.36 21.00
N LYS A 439 1.93 7.40 22.27
CA LYS A 439 1.61 8.49 23.20
C LYS A 439 2.39 9.79 22.96
N TRP A 440 3.31 9.84 21.99
CA TRP A 440 4.16 11.00 21.76
C TRP A 440 3.67 11.91 20.63
N GLN A 441 2.53 11.57 20.01
CA GLN A 441 1.94 12.40 18.95
C GLN A 441 1.19 13.59 19.52
N VAL A 442 1.87 14.75 19.55
CA VAL A 442 1.32 16.02 20.06
C VAL A 442 0.02 16.40 19.37
N GLU A 443 -0.02 16.28 18.03
CA GLU A 443 -1.16 16.70 17.21
C GLU A 443 -2.46 16.00 17.61
N VAL A 444 -2.38 14.72 17.99
CA VAL A 444 -3.56 13.93 18.41
C VAL A 444 -4.19 14.52 19.66
N TYR A 445 -3.38 14.89 20.66
CA TYR A 445 -3.87 15.52 21.89
C TYR A 445 -4.45 16.92 21.60
N LEU A 446 -3.82 17.70 20.71
CA LEU A 446 -4.34 19.02 20.34
C LEU A 446 -5.72 18.93 19.69
N GLN A 447 -5.88 18.03 18.71
CA GLN A 447 -7.15 17.83 18.00
C GLN A 447 -8.23 17.26 18.93
N ARG A 448 -7.90 16.26 19.75
CA ARG A 448 -8.84 15.66 20.71
C ARG A 448 -9.25 16.65 21.80
N GLY A 449 -8.31 17.43 22.33
CA GLY A 449 -8.57 18.50 23.29
C GLY A 449 -9.49 19.58 22.73
N GLN A 450 -9.30 19.98 21.46
CA GLN A 450 -10.18 20.94 20.79
C GLN A 450 -11.60 20.39 20.61
N ILE A 451 -11.75 19.09 20.29
CA ILE A 451 -13.06 18.42 20.25
C ILE A 451 -13.73 18.46 21.63
N TYR A 452 -12.99 18.16 22.70
CA TYR A 452 -13.51 18.20 24.06
C TYR A 452 -13.94 19.60 24.49
N LEU A 453 -13.17 20.65 24.13
CA LEU A 453 -13.58 22.05 24.35
C LEU A 453 -14.91 22.35 23.66
N ASN A 454 -15.07 21.95 22.39
CA ASN A 454 -16.30 22.17 21.63
C ASN A 454 -17.50 21.41 22.22
N GLN A 455 -17.26 20.29 22.90
CA GLN A 455 -18.28 19.53 23.64
C GLN A 455 -18.50 20.03 25.07
N ASN A 456 -17.84 21.10 25.49
CA ASN A 456 -17.85 21.62 26.86
C ASN A 456 -17.37 20.60 27.92
N LYS A 457 -16.49 19.66 27.53
CA LYS A 457 -15.80 18.72 28.42
C LYS A 457 -14.46 19.33 28.84
N LEU A 458 -14.54 20.33 29.70
CA LEU A 458 -13.40 21.20 30.01
C LEU A 458 -12.25 20.45 30.70
N ASP A 459 -12.54 19.56 31.65
CA ASP A 459 -11.51 18.78 32.36
C ASP A 459 -10.68 17.92 31.39
N ALA A 460 -11.34 17.16 30.52
CA ALA A 460 -10.68 16.31 29.53
C ALA A 460 -9.87 17.12 28.50
N ALA A 461 -10.35 18.31 28.13
CA ALA A 461 -9.59 19.20 27.27
C ALA A 461 -8.31 19.72 27.94
N VAL A 462 -8.41 20.12 29.21
CA VAL A 462 -7.26 20.58 30.00
C VAL A 462 -6.22 19.47 30.12
N ASP A 463 -6.65 18.23 30.40
CA ASP A 463 -5.75 17.06 30.47
C ASP A 463 -5.00 16.80 29.15
N ASP A 464 -5.70 16.90 28.01
CA ASP A 464 -5.09 16.71 26.69
C ASP A 464 -4.09 17.81 26.34
N PHE A 465 -4.41 19.07 26.61
CA PHE A 465 -3.47 20.16 26.36
C PHE A 465 -2.28 20.15 27.34
N ASP A 466 -2.47 19.70 28.58
CA ASP A 466 -1.37 19.46 29.52
C ASP A 466 -0.42 18.38 28.99
N MET A 467 -0.97 17.28 28.45
CA MET A 467 -0.15 16.23 27.83
C MET A 467 0.60 16.76 26.60
N ALA A 468 -0.06 17.51 25.72
CA ALA A 468 0.57 18.13 24.56
C ALA A 468 1.71 19.09 24.96
N PHE A 469 1.51 19.90 26.00
CA PHE A 469 2.54 20.77 26.55
C PHE A 469 3.67 19.99 27.23
N THR A 470 3.36 18.88 27.91
CA THR A 470 4.37 18.01 28.53
C THR A 470 5.28 17.37 27.49
N ILE A 471 4.74 16.98 26.33
CA ILE A 471 5.51 16.40 25.22
C ILE A 471 6.35 17.48 24.53
N GLN A 472 5.76 18.66 24.24
CA GLN A 472 6.44 19.76 23.55
C GLN A 472 6.34 21.08 24.33
N PRO A 473 7.17 21.26 25.39
CA PRO A 473 7.08 22.42 26.28
C PRO A 473 7.65 23.72 25.67
N ASP A 474 8.41 23.60 24.57
CA ASP A 474 9.02 24.74 23.88
C ASP A 474 8.11 25.30 22.77
N SER A 475 6.99 24.63 22.45
CA SER A 475 6.01 25.18 21.51
C SER A 475 5.19 26.29 22.17
N PHE A 476 5.06 27.43 21.49
CA PHE A 476 4.16 28.50 21.91
C PHE A 476 2.69 28.04 21.85
N GLU A 477 2.34 27.27 20.84
CA GLU A 477 0.97 26.81 20.59
C GLU A 477 0.47 25.89 21.70
N THR A 478 1.22 24.84 22.04
CA THR A 478 0.83 23.90 23.11
C THR A 478 0.71 24.64 24.45
N CYS A 479 1.63 25.55 24.73
CA CYS A 479 1.62 26.36 25.95
C CYS A 479 0.38 27.26 26.03
N MET A 480 0.05 27.95 24.93
CA MET A 480 -1.10 28.84 24.88
C MET A 480 -2.42 28.09 24.91
N LEU A 481 -2.56 26.98 24.18
CA LEU A 481 -3.77 26.17 24.18
C LEU A 481 -4.07 25.62 25.58
N TYR A 482 -3.05 25.16 26.30
CA TYR A 482 -3.20 24.72 27.69
C TYR A 482 -3.65 25.87 28.61
N GLY A 483 -2.99 27.04 28.53
CA GLY A 483 -3.37 28.20 29.33
C GLY A 483 -4.79 28.73 29.02
N MET A 484 -5.18 28.72 27.75
CA MET A 484 -6.53 29.11 27.30
C MET A 484 -7.59 28.10 27.75
N ALA A 485 -7.28 26.81 27.73
CA ALA A 485 -8.18 25.77 28.24
C ALA A 485 -8.41 25.94 29.75
N LEU A 486 -7.35 26.19 30.53
CA LEU A 486 -7.47 26.48 31.98
C LEU A 486 -8.35 27.70 32.26
N LEU A 487 -8.18 28.78 31.49
CA LEU A 487 -9.00 29.99 31.64
C LEU A 487 -10.48 29.70 31.33
N THR A 488 -10.73 28.89 30.30
CA THR A 488 -12.07 28.47 29.89
C THR A 488 -12.72 27.53 30.92
N ALA A 489 -11.92 26.69 31.56
CA ALA A 489 -12.30 25.81 32.67
C ALA A 489 -12.45 26.52 34.03
N GLU A 490 -12.42 27.86 34.04
CA GLU A 490 -12.56 28.70 35.24
C GLU A 490 -11.45 28.52 36.30
N PHE A 491 -10.23 28.18 35.86
CA PHE A 491 -9.02 28.14 36.69
C PHE A 491 -8.08 29.33 36.36
N PRO A 492 -8.47 30.60 36.62
CA PRO A 492 -7.72 31.76 36.15
C PRO A 492 -6.35 31.92 36.84
N GLY A 493 -6.16 31.33 38.03
CA GLY A 493 -4.86 31.31 38.72
C GLY A 493 -3.83 30.47 37.97
N ASP A 494 -4.18 29.22 37.66
CA ASP A 494 -3.32 28.30 36.92
C ASP A 494 -3.12 28.77 35.48
N ALA A 495 -4.18 29.30 34.85
CA ALA A 495 -4.08 29.92 33.53
C ALA A 495 -3.08 31.09 33.51
N TYR A 496 -3.13 31.99 34.50
CA TYR A 496 -2.16 33.09 34.61
C TYR A 496 -0.73 32.57 34.73
N GLU A 497 -0.49 31.57 35.57
CA GLU A 497 0.83 30.98 35.75
C GLU A 497 1.33 30.36 34.44
N GLN A 498 0.49 29.57 33.78
CA GLN A 498 0.84 28.88 32.55
C GLN A 498 1.09 29.85 31.39
N ILE A 499 0.18 30.80 31.14
CA ILE A 499 0.34 31.79 30.07
C ILE A 499 1.58 32.67 30.31
N SER A 500 1.94 32.92 31.57
CA SER A 500 3.19 33.63 31.90
C SER A 500 4.44 32.88 31.44
N LYS A 501 4.43 31.54 31.49
CA LYS A 501 5.54 30.70 31.00
C LYS A 501 5.67 30.77 29.47
N CYS A 502 4.57 30.97 28.74
CA CYS A 502 4.56 30.99 27.28
C CYS A 502 5.33 32.17 26.68
N GLN A 503 5.58 33.24 27.44
CA GLN A 503 6.31 34.42 26.94
C GLN A 503 7.70 34.07 26.40
N LYS A 504 8.38 33.06 26.97
CA LYS A 504 9.72 32.64 26.52
C LYS A 504 9.72 31.93 25.16
N ASN A 505 8.56 31.38 24.76
CA ASN A 505 8.38 30.62 23.53
C ASN A 505 7.82 31.49 22.38
N ALA A 506 7.52 32.76 22.63
CA ALA A 506 6.92 33.63 21.61
C ALA A 506 7.97 34.16 20.63
N ASP A 507 7.74 33.96 19.33
CA ASP A 507 8.66 34.32 18.25
C ASP A 507 8.37 35.71 17.65
N ASP A 508 7.12 36.15 17.69
CA ASP A 508 6.68 37.41 17.07
C ASP A 508 5.74 38.25 17.96
N ASP A 509 5.54 39.51 17.55
CA ASP A 509 4.66 40.45 18.26
C ASP A 509 3.19 40.00 18.25
N ARG A 510 2.76 39.19 17.28
CA ARG A 510 1.39 38.67 17.21
C ARG A 510 1.15 37.64 18.32
N GLN A 511 2.09 36.73 18.53
CA GLN A 511 2.10 35.75 19.61
C GLN A 511 2.21 36.44 20.97
N LEU A 512 3.09 37.45 21.09
CA LEU A 512 3.16 38.27 22.30
C LEU A 512 1.84 38.99 22.58
N ALA A 513 1.19 39.55 21.55
CA ALA A 513 -0.12 40.19 21.70
C ALA A 513 -1.18 39.18 22.18
N GLN A 514 -1.21 37.98 21.60
CA GLN A 514 -2.11 36.90 22.02
C GLN A 514 -1.88 36.51 23.49
N MET A 515 -0.61 36.32 23.87
CA MET A 515 -0.24 35.96 25.23
C MET A 515 -0.64 37.05 26.23
N TYR A 516 -0.34 38.33 25.95
CA TYR A 516 -0.76 39.44 26.81
C TYR A 516 -2.28 39.53 26.93
N PHE A 517 -3.00 39.30 25.83
CA PHE A 517 -4.47 39.31 25.82
C PHE A 517 -5.04 38.27 26.80
N TYR A 518 -4.67 37.00 26.65
CA TYR A 518 -5.22 35.94 27.50
C TYR A 518 -4.71 36.01 28.94
N ARG A 519 -3.46 36.46 29.16
CA ARG A 519 -2.94 36.68 30.52
C ARG A 519 -3.67 37.81 31.23
N ALA A 520 -3.99 38.89 30.52
CA ALA A 520 -4.77 39.99 31.06
C ALA A 520 -6.19 39.54 31.40
N LEU A 521 -6.85 38.72 30.56
CA LEU A 521 -8.16 38.14 30.89
C LEU A 521 -8.11 37.28 32.17
N ALA A 522 -7.09 36.44 32.33
CA ALA A 522 -6.88 35.67 33.55
C ALA A 522 -6.72 36.59 34.79
N LEU A 523 -5.96 37.67 34.66
CA LEU A 523 -5.78 38.66 35.72
C LEU A 523 -7.05 39.45 36.03
N GLU A 524 -7.87 39.80 35.03
CA GLU A 524 -9.18 40.45 35.23
C GLU A 524 -10.13 39.51 35.98
N ALA A 525 -10.16 38.21 35.64
CA ALA A 525 -10.94 37.21 36.37
C ALA A 525 -10.49 37.07 37.83
N LEU A 526 -9.19 37.25 38.11
CA LEU A 526 -8.62 37.32 39.47
C LEU A 526 -8.82 38.69 40.15
N GLN A 527 -9.43 39.67 39.48
CA GLN A 527 -9.56 41.07 39.94
C GLN A 527 -8.21 41.72 40.29
N ASN A 528 -7.15 41.34 39.56
CA ASN A 528 -5.79 41.81 39.79
C ASN A 528 -5.46 43.00 38.88
N LYS A 529 -5.15 44.16 39.49
CA LYS A 529 -4.81 45.40 38.77
C LYS A 529 -3.57 45.30 37.86
N VAL A 530 -2.77 44.25 37.99
CA VAL A 530 -1.67 43.96 37.06
C VAL A 530 -2.17 43.80 35.62
N ALA A 531 -3.44 43.42 35.41
CA ALA A 531 -4.08 43.31 34.09
C ALA A 531 -3.92 44.59 33.24
N VAL A 532 -4.02 45.78 33.86
CA VAL A 532 -3.84 47.08 33.19
C VAL A 532 -2.49 47.17 32.47
N ARG A 533 -1.42 46.64 33.07
CA ARG A 533 -0.08 46.66 32.46
C ARG A 533 0.01 45.74 31.25
N ASP A 534 -0.68 44.61 31.27
CA ASP A 534 -0.69 43.68 30.14
C ASP A 534 -1.51 44.23 28.98
N TRP A 535 -2.64 44.91 29.26
CA TRP A 535 -3.38 45.66 28.24
C TRP A 535 -2.55 46.77 27.60
N GLU A 536 -1.84 47.57 28.40
CA GLU A 536 -0.96 48.63 27.91
C GLU A 536 0.21 48.08 27.10
N ARG A 537 0.84 46.99 27.55
CA ARG A 537 1.92 46.32 26.83
C ARG A 537 1.45 45.77 25.49
N MET A 538 0.30 45.12 25.46
CA MET A 538 -0.29 44.63 24.21
C MET A 538 -0.49 45.76 23.21
N LEU A 539 -1.06 46.90 23.64
CA LEU A 539 -1.29 48.07 22.78
C LEU A 539 -0.01 48.84 22.40
N SER A 540 1.15 48.51 23.00
CA SER A 540 2.45 49.09 22.65
C SER A 540 3.19 48.33 21.56
N LEU A 541 2.72 47.12 21.21
CA LEU A 541 3.25 46.31 20.10
C LEU A 541 2.83 46.90 18.74
N ASP A 542 3.38 46.37 17.64
CA ASP A 542 2.98 46.77 16.29
C ASP A 542 1.47 46.57 16.07
N GLU A 543 0.76 47.65 15.75
CA GLU A 543 -0.69 47.65 15.55
C GLU A 543 -1.13 46.68 14.44
N THR A 544 -0.29 46.44 13.43
CA THR A 544 -0.59 45.50 12.33
C THR A 544 -0.61 44.04 12.76
N MET A 545 0.03 43.73 13.90
CA MET A 545 0.15 42.38 14.45
C MET A 545 -0.95 42.07 15.49
N ILE A 546 -1.72 43.08 15.92
CA ILE A 546 -2.77 42.94 16.92
C ILE A 546 -4.11 42.71 16.23
N LYS A 547 -4.87 41.69 16.66
CA LYS A 547 -6.24 41.50 16.16
C LYS A 547 -7.13 42.68 16.57
N PRO A 548 -7.97 43.22 15.67
CA PRO A 548 -8.86 44.35 15.99
C PRO A 548 -9.78 44.07 17.19
N GLU A 549 -10.22 42.83 17.34
CA GLU A 549 -11.03 42.37 18.47
C GLU A 549 -10.28 42.52 19.81
N TRP A 550 -9.01 42.12 19.85
CA TRP A 550 -8.18 42.22 21.05
C TRP A 550 -7.94 43.69 21.42
N GLN A 551 -7.66 44.53 20.43
CA GLN A 551 -7.46 45.97 20.62
C GLN A 551 -8.70 46.64 21.24
N ALA A 552 -9.89 46.33 20.72
CA ALA A 552 -11.15 46.85 21.24
C ALA A 552 -11.42 46.40 22.68
N THR A 553 -11.19 45.13 22.99
CA THR A 553 -11.33 44.59 24.34
C THR A 553 -10.35 45.24 25.32
N ALA A 554 -9.09 45.42 24.95
CA ALA A 554 -8.10 46.09 25.80
C ALA A 554 -8.49 47.53 26.10
N GLN A 555 -8.93 48.30 25.08
CA GLN A 555 -9.41 49.66 25.27
C GLN A 555 -10.64 49.71 26.18
N PHE A 556 -11.57 48.76 26.04
CA PHE A 556 -12.73 48.65 26.91
C PHE A 556 -12.35 48.48 28.38
N TYR A 557 -11.45 47.53 28.70
CA TYR A 557 -11.00 47.31 30.08
C TYR A 557 -10.21 48.50 30.62
N LEU A 558 -9.30 49.09 29.82
CA LEU A 558 -8.55 50.28 30.24
C LEU A 558 -9.49 51.45 30.59
N ASN A 559 -10.52 51.70 29.79
CA ASN A 559 -11.50 52.76 30.07
C ASN A 559 -12.31 52.53 31.37
N GLN A 560 -12.49 51.28 31.80
CA GLN A 560 -13.12 50.98 33.09
C GLN A 560 -12.19 51.27 34.26
N HIS A 561 -10.89 50.97 34.12
CA HIS A 561 -9.89 51.21 35.16
C HIS A 561 -9.52 52.69 35.27
N TYR A 562 -9.54 53.44 34.16
CA TYR A 562 -9.35 54.88 34.12
C TYR A 562 -10.65 55.64 34.42
N THR A 563 -11.03 55.70 35.70
CA THR A 563 -12.04 56.69 36.12
C THR A 563 -11.50 58.11 35.88
N PRO A 564 -12.25 59.01 35.23
CA PRO A 564 -11.84 60.40 35.10
C PRO A 564 -11.72 60.99 36.51
N THR A 565 -10.49 61.30 36.90
CA THR A 565 -10.24 62.07 38.13
C THR A 565 -11.07 63.35 38.03
N PRO A 566 -11.93 63.68 39.00
CA PRO A 566 -12.68 64.93 38.94
C PRO A 566 -11.66 66.06 38.90
N THR A 567 -11.63 66.78 37.78
CA THR A 567 -10.87 68.02 37.67
C THR A 567 -11.25 68.89 38.86
N LEU A 568 -10.28 69.24 39.70
CA LEU A 568 -10.47 70.19 40.80
C LEU A 568 -10.97 71.52 40.20
N THR A 569 -12.29 71.70 40.17
CA THR A 569 -12.90 72.98 39.82
C THR A 569 -12.38 74.00 40.84
N LYS A 570 -11.57 74.96 40.40
CA LYS A 570 -11.14 76.08 41.25
C LYS A 570 -12.39 76.72 41.84
N THR A 571 -12.57 76.58 43.15
CA THR A 571 -13.60 77.27 43.90
C THR A 571 -13.45 78.78 43.64
N PRO A 572 -14.48 79.50 43.16
CA PRO A 572 -14.39 80.95 43.00
C PRO A 572 -14.09 81.58 44.36
N ARG A 573 -13.02 82.38 44.44
CA ARG A 573 -12.74 83.20 45.61
C ARG A 573 -13.91 84.17 45.80
N PRO A 574 -14.51 84.28 47.00
CA PRO A 574 -15.55 85.26 47.25
C PRO A 574 -14.95 86.68 47.12
N THR A 575 -15.52 87.47 46.21
CA THR A 575 -15.20 88.89 46.06
C THR A 575 -15.68 89.63 47.31
N ARG A 576 -14.78 90.37 47.98
CA ARG A 576 -15.16 91.26 49.10
C ARG A 576 -16.17 92.29 48.60
N THR A 577 -17.31 92.37 49.28
CA THR A 577 -18.23 93.51 49.21
C THR A 577 -17.50 94.79 49.64
N PRO A 578 -17.58 95.89 48.88
CA PRO A 578 -17.15 97.20 49.36
C PRO A 578 -18.17 97.70 50.39
N ASN A 579 -17.70 98.08 51.57
CA ASN A 579 -18.45 98.97 52.46
C ASN A 579 -18.33 100.38 51.90
N GLU A 580 -19.46 101.00 51.56
CA GLU A 580 -19.84 102.39 51.89
C GLU A 580 -21.27 102.67 51.41
#